data_AF-A0A523W161-F1
#
_entry.id   AF-A0A523W161-F1
#
_cell.length_a   1.000
_cell.length_b   1.000
_cell.length_c   1.000
_cell.angle_alpha   90.00
_cell.angle_beta   90.00
_cell.angle_gamma   90.00
#
_symmetry.space_group_name_H-M   'P 1'
#
loop_
_entity.id
_entity.type
_entity.pdbx_description
1 polymer ?
#
loop_
_entity_poly.entity_id
_entity_poly.type
_entity_poly.pdbx_seq_one_letter_code
_entity_poly.pdbx_strand_id
1 'polypeptide(L)'
;MNICTEFNKKIIDYIENQLTEYEHKKFKEHLQRCKQCQGEYNRVKKLYEILDKDAVILPEQEFFENLKIRVRQKTWVPRKSYIKRILKILVPVFAAVIIFVLLNKPDKTVEMRVPIAALLEDKEIASLGLKGVINEELVSELSVVEQYLSFDVDETIDKLTKEEQAEFIKNLYEKYNIDT
;
A
#
# COMPACT_ATOMS: atom_id res chain seq x y z
N MET A 1 -20.11 -26.67 -33.00
CA MET A 1 -19.28 -25.70 -32.24
C MET A 1 -20.11 -24.72 -31.40
N ASN A 2 -21.29 -24.26 -31.86
CA ASN A 2 -22.11 -23.28 -31.10
C ASN A 2 -22.62 -23.74 -29.73
N ILE A 3 -22.81 -25.05 -29.51
CA ILE A 3 -23.33 -25.57 -28.23
C ILE A 3 -22.28 -25.43 -27.11
N CYS A 4 -20.99 -25.62 -27.42
CA CYS A 4 -19.92 -25.46 -26.42
C CYS A 4 -19.73 -23.99 -26.02
N THR A 5 -19.96 -23.06 -26.94
CA THR A 5 -19.91 -21.62 -26.63
C THR A 5 -21.08 -21.18 -25.77
N GLU A 6 -22.27 -21.74 -25.97
CA GLU A 6 -23.40 -21.52 -25.06
C GLU A 6 -23.15 -22.13 -23.69
N PHE A 7 -22.53 -23.31 -23.64
CA PHE A 7 -22.13 -23.96 -22.39
C PHE A 7 -21.19 -23.06 -21.58
N ASN A 8 -20.11 -22.55 -22.20
CA ASN A 8 -19.12 -21.72 -21.49
C ASN A 8 -19.73 -20.48 -20.85
N LYS A 9 -20.77 -19.88 -21.46
CA LYS A 9 -21.46 -18.72 -20.90
C LYS A 9 -22.28 -19.06 -19.65
N LYS A 10 -22.74 -20.31 -19.52
CA LYS A 10 -23.64 -20.77 -18.46
C LYS A 10 -22.96 -21.64 -17.38
N ILE A 11 -21.63 -21.76 -17.41
CA ILE A 11 -20.86 -22.53 -16.40
C ILE A 11 -21.07 -21.95 -15.01
N ILE A 12 -21.00 -20.63 -14.87
CA ILE A 12 -21.16 -19.93 -13.59
C ILE A 12 -22.60 -20.12 -13.08
N ASP A 13 -23.59 -19.81 -13.91
CA ASP A 13 -25.02 -20.00 -13.59
C ASP A 13 -25.33 -21.43 -13.15
N TYR A 14 -24.67 -22.44 -13.75
CA TYR A 14 -24.80 -23.84 -13.35
C TYR A 14 -24.18 -24.12 -11.97
N ILE A 15 -23.00 -23.58 -11.68
CA ILE A 15 -22.33 -23.74 -10.37
C ILE A 15 -23.13 -23.06 -9.26
N GLU A 16 -23.73 -21.91 -9.54
CA GLU A 16 -24.53 -21.13 -8.59
C GLU A 16 -26.00 -21.57 -8.51
N ASN A 17 -26.38 -22.66 -9.21
CA ASN A 17 -27.75 -23.18 -9.30
C ASN A 17 -28.79 -22.13 -9.78
N GLN A 18 -28.41 -21.23 -10.67
CA GLN A 18 -29.27 -20.19 -11.24
C GLN A 18 -29.95 -20.59 -12.56
N LEU A 19 -29.62 -21.76 -13.11
CA LEU A 19 -30.26 -22.29 -14.32
C LEU A 19 -31.63 -22.89 -14.02
N THR A 20 -32.56 -22.78 -14.98
CA THR A 20 -33.84 -23.48 -14.92
C THR A 20 -33.65 -25.01 -14.96
N GLU A 21 -34.59 -25.80 -14.44
CA GLU A 21 -34.48 -27.27 -14.43
C GLU A 21 -34.20 -27.88 -15.82
N TYR A 22 -34.85 -27.31 -16.85
CA TYR A 22 -34.66 -27.74 -18.24
C TYR A 22 -33.24 -27.48 -18.74
N GLU A 23 -32.71 -26.29 -18.45
CA GLU A 23 -31.34 -25.92 -18.83
C GLU A 23 -30.32 -26.74 -18.04
N HIS A 24 -30.57 -26.97 -16.76
CA HIS A 24 -29.73 -27.79 -15.89
C HIS A 24 -29.60 -29.22 -16.43
N LYS A 25 -30.71 -29.80 -16.90
CA LYS A 25 -30.70 -31.13 -17.55
C LYS A 25 -29.88 -31.13 -18.83
N LYS A 26 -30.10 -30.16 -19.72
CA LYS A 26 -29.31 -30.02 -20.97
C LYS A 26 -27.82 -29.82 -20.69
N PHE A 27 -27.49 -29.01 -19.69
CA PHE A 27 -26.12 -28.72 -19.29
C PHE A 27 -25.41 -29.99 -18.81
N LYS A 28 -26.09 -30.77 -17.95
CA LYS A 28 -25.59 -32.06 -17.45
C LYS A 28 -25.39 -33.08 -18.57
N GLU A 29 -26.34 -33.18 -19.51
CA GLU A 29 -26.22 -34.06 -20.67
C GLU A 29 -25.02 -33.68 -21.58
N HIS A 30 -24.78 -32.39 -21.77
CA HIS A 30 -23.61 -31.91 -22.53
C HIS A 30 -22.30 -32.23 -21.80
N LEU A 31 -22.24 -32.00 -20.49
CA LEU A 31 -21.07 -32.29 -19.65
C LEU A 31 -20.66 -33.76 -19.71
N GLN A 32 -21.62 -34.68 -19.80
CA GLN A 32 -21.36 -36.12 -19.91
C GLN A 32 -20.78 -36.54 -21.27
N ARG A 33 -21.02 -35.76 -22.33
CA ARG A 33 -20.62 -36.10 -23.70
C ARG A 33 -19.39 -35.35 -24.18
N CYS A 34 -19.12 -34.15 -23.65
CA CYS A 34 -18.06 -33.27 -24.13
C CYS A 34 -16.89 -33.18 -23.14
N LYS A 35 -15.78 -33.86 -23.45
CA LYS A 35 -14.55 -33.83 -22.64
C LYS A 35 -13.95 -32.42 -22.47
N GLN A 36 -14.06 -31.58 -23.49
CA GLN A 36 -13.56 -30.19 -23.44
C GLN A 36 -14.32 -29.37 -22.39
N CYS A 37 -15.65 -29.37 -22.46
CA CYS A 37 -16.51 -28.65 -21.53
C CYS A 37 -16.43 -29.20 -20.10
N GLN A 38 -16.20 -30.51 -19.95
CA GLN A 38 -15.90 -31.12 -18.65
C GLN A 38 -14.60 -30.56 -18.05
N GLY A 39 -13.56 -30.37 -18.87
CA GLY A 39 -12.31 -29.75 -18.46
C GLY A 39 -12.50 -28.31 -17.97
N GLU A 40 -13.21 -27.49 -18.75
CA GLU A 40 -13.50 -26.09 -18.39
C GLU A 40 -14.34 -25.99 -17.11
N TYR A 41 -15.42 -26.78 -17.00
CA TYR A 41 -16.23 -26.85 -15.78
C TYR A 41 -15.39 -27.18 -14.54
N ASN A 42 -14.51 -28.17 -14.63
CA ASN A 42 -13.67 -28.56 -13.50
C ASN A 42 -12.68 -27.45 -13.09
N ARG A 43 -12.17 -26.64 -14.03
CA ARG A 43 -11.30 -25.51 -13.72
C ARG A 43 -12.07 -24.42 -12.97
N VAL A 44 -13.23 -24.03 -13.48
CA VAL A 44 -14.07 -23.00 -12.85
C VAL A 44 -14.56 -23.47 -11.48
N LYS A 45 -14.96 -24.74 -11.36
CA LYS A 45 -15.36 -25.33 -10.07
C LYS A 45 -14.24 -25.26 -9.03
N LYS A 46 -13.00 -25.62 -9.41
CA LYS A 46 -11.85 -25.51 -8.50
C LYS A 46 -11.58 -24.07 -8.06
N LEU A 47 -11.77 -23.09 -8.95
CA LEU A 47 -11.65 -21.68 -8.58
C LEU A 47 -12.69 -21.30 -7.52
N TYR A 48 -13.96 -21.68 -7.71
CA TYR A 48 -15.02 -21.46 -6.73
C TYR A 48 -14.73 -22.17 -5.40
N GLU A 49 -14.24 -23.40 -5.41
CA GLU A 49 -13.84 -24.12 -4.19
C GLU A 49 -12.70 -23.44 -3.41
N ILE A 50 -11.86 -22.63 -4.07
CA ILE A 50 -10.83 -21.82 -3.40
C ILE A 50 -11.46 -20.56 -2.82
N LEU A 51 -12.25 -19.84 -3.61
CA LEU A 51 -12.92 -18.60 -3.18
C LEU A 51 -13.87 -18.83 -2.01
N ASP A 52 -14.58 -19.96 -1.97
CA ASP A 52 -15.51 -20.31 -0.90
C ASP A 52 -14.79 -20.61 0.43
N LYS A 53 -13.51 -21.01 0.39
CA LYS A 53 -12.67 -21.16 1.59
C LYS A 53 -12.20 -19.83 2.17
N ASP A 54 -12.20 -18.78 1.35
CA ASP A 54 -11.85 -17.42 1.74
C ASP A 54 -13.08 -16.61 2.18
N ALA A 55 -14.24 -17.26 2.33
CA ALA A 55 -15.42 -16.65 2.93
C ALA A 55 -15.13 -16.30 4.40
N VAL A 56 -14.64 -15.08 4.63
CA VAL A 56 -14.42 -14.53 5.96
C VAL A 56 -15.78 -14.13 6.53
N ILE A 57 -16.23 -14.88 7.54
CA ILE A 57 -17.38 -14.46 8.34
C ILE A 57 -17.00 -13.16 9.03
N LEU A 58 -17.64 -12.06 8.63
CA LEU A 58 -17.45 -10.77 9.29
C LEU A 58 -17.95 -10.92 10.74
N PRO A 59 -17.10 -10.72 11.76
CA PRO A 59 -17.53 -10.86 13.13
C PRO A 59 -18.57 -9.78 13.49
N GLU A 60 -19.36 -10.07 14.52
CA GLU A 60 -20.41 -9.17 15.00
C GLU A 60 -19.83 -7.81 15.44
N GLN A 61 -20.64 -6.76 15.41
CA GLN A 61 -20.21 -5.39 15.72
C GLN A 61 -19.62 -5.26 17.13
N GLU A 62 -20.10 -6.08 18.08
CA GLU A 62 -19.56 -6.15 19.45
C GLU A 62 -18.07 -6.58 19.49
N PHE A 63 -17.62 -7.42 18.55
CA PHE A 63 -16.21 -7.83 18.46
C PHE A 63 -15.31 -6.62 18.19
N PHE A 64 -15.72 -5.75 17.27
CA PHE A 64 -14.95 -4.56 16.90
C PHE A 64 -14.91 -3.52 18.02
N GLU A 65 -16.02 -3.32 18.74
CA GLU A 65 -16.05 -2.43 19.91
C GLU A 65 -15.13 -2.95 21.03
N ASN A 66 -15.17 -4.25 21.32
CA ASN A 66 -14.29 -4.89 22.29
C ASN A 66 -12.81 -4.82 21.89
N LEU A 67 -12.52 -4.90 20.59
CA LEU A 67 -11.16 -4.77 20.05
C LEU A 67 -10.66 -3.33 20.16
N LYS A 68 -11.50 -2.34 19.82
CA LYS A 68 -11.20 -0.91 19.95
C LYS A 68 -10.87 -0.53 21.39
N ILE A 69 -11.62 -1.06 22.36
CA ILE A 69 -11.35 -0.87 23.79
C ILE A 69 -9.98 -1.46 24.16
N ARG A 70 -9.69 -2.72 23.77
CA ARG A 70 -8.41 -3.38 24.06
C ARG A 70 -7.21 -2.66 23.44
N VAL A 71 -7.33 -2.20 22.19
CA VAL A 71 -6.27 -1.46 21.51
C VAL A 71 -6.04 -0.11 22.19
N ARG A 72 -7.11 0.62 22.56
CA ARG A 72 -7.02 1.91 23.25
C ARG A 72 -6.44 1.78 24.66
N GLN A 73 -6.69 0.68 25.35
CA GLN A 73 -6.14 0.41 26.70
C GLN A 73 -4.70 -0.05 26.67
N LYS A 74 -4.17 -0.48 25.52
CA LYS A 74 -2.75 -0.80 25.33
C LYS A 74 -1.95 0.48 25.10
N THR A 75 -2.14 1.49 25.96
CA THR A 75 -1.19 2.59 26.04
C THR A 75 0.13 2.00 26.55
N TRP A 76 1.17 2.17 25.74
CA TRP A 76 2.51 1.70 26.04
C TRP A 76 2.97 2.35 27.34
N VAL A 77 2.93 1.60 28.45
CA VAL A 77 3.60 2.01 29.69
C VAL A 77 5.08 1.71 29.51
N PRO A 78 5.95 2.73 29.27
CA PRO A 78 7.38 2.46 29.24
C PRO A 78 7.77 1.87 30.60
N ARG A 79 8.60 0.82 30.60
CA ARG A 79 9.19 0.20 31.80
C ARG A 79 10.08 1.24 32.52
N LYS A 80 9.43 2.19 33.21
CA LYS A 80 10.01 3.41 33.78
C LYS A 80 11.09 3.09 34.84
N SER A 81 11.08 1.87 35.38
CA SER A 81 12.05 1.41 36.38
C SER A 81 13.44 1.13 35.79
N TYR A 82 13.53 0.50 34.62
CA TYR A 82 14.82 0.13 34.02
C TYR A 82 15.54 1.36 33.45
N ILE A 83 14.81 2.23 32.74
CA ILE A 83 15.37 3.46 32.16
C ILE A 83 15.90 4.38 33.25
N LYS A 84 15.19 4.52 34.38
CA LYS A 84 15.67 5.32 35.53
C LYS A 84 16.95 4.77 36.15
N ARG A 85 17.14 3.45 36.21
CA ARG A 85 18.39 2.84 36.73
C ARG A 85 19.56 3.08 35.79
N ILE A 86 19.34 2.92 34.50
CA ILE A 86 20.37 3.17 33.47
C ILE A 86 20.75 4.66 33.44
N LEU A 87 19.77 5.58 33.52
CA LEU A 87 20.04 7.03 33.56
C LEU A 87 20.88 7.42 34.79
N LYS A 88 20.62 6.84 35.96
CA LYS A 88 21.40 7.13 37.18
C LYS A 88 22.88 6.75 37.05
N ILE A 89 23.22 5.77 36.20
CA ILE A 89 24.59 5.32 35.99
C ILE A 89 25.25 6.06 34.83
N LEU A 90 24.53 6.28 33.72
CA LEU A 90 25.09 6.93 32.54
C LEU A 90 25.38 8.42 32.76
N VAL A 91 24.50 9.15 33.46
CA VAL A 91 24.68 10.59 33.70
C VAL A 91 26.02 10.93 34.37
N PRO A 92 26.44 10.31 35.48
CA PRO A 92 27.73 10.62 36.09
C PRO A 92 28.93 10.21 35.22
N VAL A 93 28.82 9.11 34.46
CA VAL A 93 29.88 8.66 33.55
C VAL A 93 30.08 9.67 32.42
N PHE A 94 29.00 10.11 31.77
CA PHE A 94 29.09 11.14 30.73
C PHE A 94 29.61 12.47 31.30
N ALA A 95 29.17 12.88 32.49
CA ALA A 95 29.68 14.08 33.14
C ALA A 95 31.19 13.99 33.39
N ALA A 96 31.69 12.85 33.88
CA ALA A 96 33.12 12.64 34.10
C ALA A 96 33.92 12.66 32.79
N VAL A 97 33.40 12.05 31.72
CA VAL A 97 34.04 12.07 30.39
C VAL A 97 34.08 13.49 29.82
N ILE A 98 32.99 14.26 29.92
CA ILE A 98 32.95 15.65 29.46
C ILE A 98 33.95 16.50 30.26
N ILE A 99 33.99 16.35 31.58
CA ILE A 99 34.96 17.06 32.44
C ILE A 99 36.39 16.67 32.04
N PHE A 100 36.66 15.39 31.83
CA PHE A 100 37.98 14.91 31.40
C PHE A 100 38.40 15.47 30.04
N VAL A 101 37.48 15.51 29.07
CA VAL A 101 37.71 16.09 27.74
C VAL A 101 37.91 17.61 27.81
N LEU A 102 37.16 18.31 28.67
CA LEU A 102 37.32 19.76 28.88
C LEU A 102 38.65 20.10 29.55
N LEU A 103 39.10 19.29 30.51
CA LEU A 103 40.38 19.49 31.20
C LEU A 103 41.58 19.12 30.32
N ASN A 104 41.43 18.14 29.43
CA ASN A 104 42.48 17.71 28.50
C ASN A 104 42.35 18.33 27.11
N LYS A 105 41.69 19.49 26.96
CA LYS A 105 41.66 20.18 25.68
C LYS A 105 43.11 20.48 25.24
N PRO A 106 43.60 19.91 24.12
CA PRO A 106 44.83 20.39 23.53
C PRO A 106 44.58 21.80 22.99
N ASP A 107 45.40 22.78 23.38
CA ASP A 107 45.34 24.20 22.95
C ASP A 107 45.69 24.42 21.46
N LYS A 108 45.37 23.46 20.60
CA LYS A 108 45.58 23.56 19.16
C LYS A 108 44.26 23.90 18.50
N THR A 109 43.85 25.16 18.65
CA THR A 109 42.89 25.77 17.72
C THR A 109 43.58 25.91 16.37
N VAL A 110 43.49 24.87 15.54
CA VAL A 110 43.77 25.02 14.11
C VAL A 110 42.57 25.75 13.53
N GLU A 111 42.74 27.03 13.23
CA GLU A 111 41.77 27.79 12.44
C GLU A 111 41.69 27.17 11.04
N MET A 112 40.77 26.22 10.85
CA MET A 112 40.37 25.80 9.52
C MET A 112 39.36 26.82 8.99
N ARG A 113 39.81 27.64 8.04
CA ARG A 113 38.89 28.40 7.18
C ARG A 113 38.16 27.39 6.31
N VAL A 114 36.98 26.96 6.74
CA VAL A 114 36.08 26.17 5.89
C VAL A 114 35.42 27.14 4.92
N PRO A 115 35.68 27.07 3.60
CA PRO A 115 34.92 27.87 2.65
C PRO A 115 33.47 27.39 2.70
N ILE A 116 32.55 28.31 2.99
CA ILE A 116 31.10 28.05 3.05
C ILE A 116 30.58 27.42 1.74
N ALA A 117 31.30 27.62 0.63
CA ALA A 117 31.04 26.97 -0.66
C ALA A 117 31.07 25.43 -0.59
N ALA A 118 31.89 24.83 0.27
CA ALA A 118 32.01 23.36 0.39
C ALA A 118 30.81 22.70 1.10
N LEU A 119 30.02 23.45 1.88
CA LEU A 119 28.84 22.93 2.58
C LEU A 119 27.56 22.99 1.73
N LEU A 120 27.56 23.75 0.62
CA LEU A 120 26.41 23.89 -0.28
C LEU A 120 26.47 22.93 -1.47
N GLU A 121 27.60 22.28 -1.72
CA GLU A 121 27.77 21.29 -2.80
C GLU A 121 27.61 19.84 -2.35
N ASP A 122 27.42 19.59 -1.05
CA ASP A 122 27.50 18.24 -0.51
C ASP A 122 26.21 17.43 -0.78
N LYS A 123 26.17 16.80 -1.95
CA LYS A 123 25.11 15.89 -2.41
C LYS A 123 24.88 14.73 -1.44
N GLU A 124 25.86 14.39 -0.60
CA GLU A 124 25.72 13.30 0.39
C GLU A 124 24.73 13.68 1.49
N ILE A 125 24.74 14.92 1.99
CA ILE A 125 23.83 15.37 3.05
C ILE A 125 22.38 15.43 2.53
N ALA A 126 22.19 15.89 1.30
CA ALA A 126 20.87 15.87 0.64
C ALA A 126 20.36 14.43 0.43
N SER A 127 21.26 13.51 0.06
CA SER A 127 20.91 12.09 -0.09
C SER A 127 20.55 11.42 1.25
N LEU A 128 21.20 11.81 2.35
CA LEU A 128 20.89 11.30 3.70
C LEU A 128 19.55 11.81 4.21
N GLY A 129 19.18 13.06 3.91
CA GLY A 129 17.86 13.62 4.21
C GLY A 129 16.74 12.94 3.40
N LEU A 130 16.96 12.70 2.10
CA LEU A 130 15.99 12.05 1.23
C LEU A 130 15.83 10.55 1.51
N LYS A 131 16.92 9.84 1.85
CA LYS A 131 16.89 8.40 2.16
C LYS A 131 16.16 8.08 3.48
N GLY A 132 16.05 9.05 4.39
CA GLY A 132 15.25 8.91 5.61
C GLY A 132 13.76 9.19 5.43
N VAL A 133 13.38 9.92 4.37
CA VAL A 133 11.99 10.32 4.09
C VAL A 133 11.37 9.46 2.99
N ILE A 134 12.17 9.00 2.03
CA ILE A 134 11.77 8.16 0.89
C ILE A 134 12.39 6.78 1.11
N ASN A 135 11.63 5.88 1.71
CA ASN A 135 11.99 4.46 1.82
C ASN A 135 11.60 3.71 0.52
N GLU A 136 12.28 2.60 0.24
CA GLU A 136 12.01 1.77 -0.96
C GLU A 136 10.55 1.26 -0.99
N GLU A 137 9.92 1.14 0.17
CA GLU A 137 8.51 0.80 0.33
C GLU A 137 7.58 1.90 -0.22
N LEU A 138 7.78 3.18 0.13
CA LEU A 138 7.00 4.30 -0.40
C LEU A 138 7.23 4.50 -1.91
N VAL A 139 8.44 4.22 -2.41
CA VAL A 139 8.72 4.22 -3.85
C VAL A 139 7.93 3.11 -4.56
N SER A 140 7.84 1.93 -3.95
CA SER A 140 7.06 0.83 -4.51
C SER A 140 5.56 1.13 -4.50
N GLU A 141 5.04 1.75 -3.44
CA GLU A 141 3.63 2.16 -3.36
C GLU A 141 3.32 3.26 -4.39
N LEU A 142 4.19 4.26 -4.53
CA LEU A 142 4.04 5.31 -5.53
C LEU A 142 4.13 4.78 -6.96
N SER A 143 4.97 3.77 -7.22
CA SER A 143 5.07 3.15 -8.55
C SER A 143 3.80 2.38 -8.95
N VAL A 144 3.11 1.76 -7.99
CA VAL A 144 1.82 1.12 -8.24
C VAL A 144 0.75 2.17 -8.53
N VAL A 145 0.75 3.27 -7.79
CA VAL A 145 -0.16 4.39 -8.03
C VAL A 145 0.11 5.04 -9.40
N GLU A 146 1.37 5.23 -9.78
CA GLU A 146 1.77 5.72 -11.10
C GLU A 146 1.33 4.78 -12.21
N GLN A 147 1.41 3.46 -12.03
CA GLN A 147 0.93 2.48 -13.01
C GLN A 147 -0.60 2.49 -13.20
N TYR A 148 -1.35 2.91 -12.17
CA TYR A 148 -2.80 3.10 -12.25
C TYR A 148 -3.20 4.50 -12.77
N LEU A 149 -2.36 5.52 -12.55
CA LEU A 149 -2.57 6.89 -13.01
C LEU A 149 -2.02 7.16 -14.41
N SER A 150 -1.10 6.33 -14.91
CA SER A 150 -0.53 6.42 -16.27
C SER A 150 -1.48 5.88 -17.35
N PHE A 151 -2.75 5.62 -17.02
CA PHE A 151 -3.82 5.49 -18.01
C PHE A 151 -4.07 6.84 -18.69
N ASP A 152 -3.40 7.06 -19.82
CA ASP A 152 -3.76 7.95 -20.92
C ASP A 152 -4.22 9.37 -20.57
N VAL A 153 -3.79 9.96 -19.45
CA VAL A 153 -4.16 11.35 -19.13
C VAL A 153 -3.57 12.28 -20.19
N ASP A 154 -2.30 12.09 -20.54
CA ASP A 154 -1.64 12.88 -21.58
C ASP A 154 -2.25 12.62 -22.97
N GLU A 155 -2.53 11.35 -23.33
CA GLU A 155 -3.15 11.02 -24.63
C GLU A 155 -4.61 11.51 -24.72
N THR A 156 -5.32 11.59 -23.59
CA THR A 156 -6.69 12.12 -23.53
C THR A 156 -6.68 13.64 -23.58
N ILE A 157 -5.75 14.31 -22.89
CA ILE A 157 -5.60 15.76 -22.92
C ILE A 157 -5.19 16.24 -24.31
N ASP A 158 -4.29 15.53 -25.01
CA ASP A 158 -3.87 15.86 -26.37
C ASP A 158 -4.98 15.70 -27.42
N LYS A 159 -6.03 14.93 -27.12
CA LYS A 159 -7.23 14.79 -27.96
C LYS A 159 -8.27 15.88 -27.72
N LEU A 160 -8.14 16.69 -26.65
CA LEU A 160 -9.06 17.78 -26.34
C LEU A 160 -8.69 19.05 -27.11
N THR A 161 -9.70 19.78 -27.57
CA THR A 161 -9.52 21.11 -28.14
C THR A 161 -9.12 22.12 -27.05
N LYS A 162 -8.52 23.25 -27.44
CA LYS A 162 -8.06 24.28 -26.48
C LYS A 162 -9.18 24.82 -25.58
N GLU A 163 -10.41 24.81 -26.08
CA GLU A 163 -11.61 25.26 -25.37
C GLU A 163 -12.02 24.24 -24.30
N GLU A 164 -11.99 22.94 -24.62
CA GLU A 164 -12.29 21.85 -23.69
C GLU A 164 -11.21 21.70 -22.61
N GLN A 165 -9.94 21.95 -22.93
CA GLN A 165 -8.86 21.97 -21.94
C GLN A 165 -9.05 23.09 -20.92
N ALA A 166 -9.47 24.29 -21.36
CA ALA A 166 -9.73 25.42 -20.45
C ALA A 166 -10.92 25.14 -19.51
N GLU A 167 -11.95 24.48 -20.02
CA GLU A 167 -13.12 24.06 -19.22
C GLU A 167 -12.77 22.96 -18.22
N PHE A 168 -11.96 21.98 -18.62
CA PHE A 168 -11.45 20.93 -17.74
C PHE A 168 -10.61 21.50 -16.59
N ILE A 169 -9.71 22.43 -16.89
CA ILE A 169 -8.87 23.11 -15.90
C ILE A 169 -9.75 23.90 -14.91
N LYS A 170 -10.75 24.63 -15.40
CA LYS A 170 -11.69 25.38 -14.55
C LYS A 170 -12.45 24.45 -13.58
N ASN A 171 -12.94 23.32 -14.08
CA ASN A 171 -13.65 22.33 -13.25
C ASN A 171 -12.74 21.69 -12.19
N LEU A 172 -11.45 21.52 -12.47
CA LEU A 172 -10.49 21.06 -11.47
C LEU A 172 -10.26 22.09 -10.36
N TYR A 173 -10.12 23.38 -10.72
CA TYR A 173 -9.96 24.45 -9.74
C TYR A 173 -11.17 24.55 -8.80
N GLU A 174 -12.39 24.48 -9.35
CA GLU A 174 -13.63 24.50 -8.55
C GLU A 174 -13.78 23.26 -7.66
N LYS A 175 -13.38 22.08 -8.14
CA LYS A 175 -13.53 20.83 -7.38
C LYS A 175 -12.56 20.70 -6.21
N TYR A 176 -11.36 21.25 -6.35
CA TYR A 176 -10.30 21.13 -5.34
C TYR A 176 -10.09 22.40 -4.50
N ASN A 177 -10.94 23.43 -4.68
CA ASN A 177 -10.81 24.73 -4.00
C ASN A 177 -9.38 25.28 -4.05
N ILE A 178 -8.73 25.13 -5.20
CA ILE A 178 -7.40 25.69 -5.41
C ILE A 178 -7.63 27.13 -5.86
N ASP A 179 -7.51 28.08 -4.95
CA ASP A 179 -7.60 29.50 -5.29
C ASP A 179 -6.43 29.87 -6.21
N THR A 180 -6.74 30.50 -7.35
CA THR A 180 -5.78 31.06 -8.31
C THR A 180 -5.08 32.31 -7.79
#